data_AF-A0A1M7B173-F1
#
_entry.id   AF-A0A1M7B173-F1
#
_cell.length_a   1.000
_cell.length_b   1.000
_cell.length_c   1.000
_cell.angle_alpha   90.00
_cell.angle_beta   90.00
_cell.angle_gamma   90.00
#
_symmetry.space_group_name_H-M   'P 1'
#
loop_
_entity.id
_entity.type
_entity.pdbx_description
1 polymer ?
#
loop_
_entity_poly.entity_id
_entity_poly.type
_entity_poly.pdbx_seq_one_letter_code
_entity_poly.pdbx_strand_id
1 'polypeptide(L)' 'LGVLDVTHKGLHIEELAPGVTREDMIAATEATIV' A
#
# COMPACT_ATOMS: atom_id res chain seq x y z
N LEU A 1 -0.66 -5.44 -7.65
CA LEU A 1 -1.08 -5.09 -6.28
C LEU A 1 -0.05 -5.70 -5.35
N GLY A 2 0.68 -4.86 -4.62
CA GLY A 2 2.00 -5.16 -4.06
C GLY A 2 2.00 -5.76 -2.66
N VAL A 3 3.17 -5.76 -2.03
CA VAL A 3 3.38 -6.24 -0.65
C VAL A 3 3.18 -5.07 0.30
N LEU A 4 2.26 -5.26 1.25
CA LEU A 4 1.98 -4.32 2.33
C LEU A 4 2.47 -4.93 3.64
N ASP A 5 3.34 -4.22 4.34
CA ASP A 5 3.71 -4.60 5.70
C ASP A 5 2.80 -3.87 6.69
N VAL A 6 2.13 -4.66 7.53
CA VAL A 6 1.18 -4.17 8.52
C VAL A 6 1.92 -3.98 9.82
N THR A 7 2.31 -2.75 10.10
CA THR A 7 2.95 -2.41 11.37
C THR A 7 1.92 -1.85 12.35
N HIS A 8 2.28 -1.81 13.63
CA HIS A 8 1.54 -1.18 14.72
C HIS A 8 1.23 0.32 14.48
N LYS A 9 1.89 0.95 13.50
CA LYS A 9 1.71 2.35 13.13
C LYS A 9 0.86 2.54 11.87
N GLY A 10 0.54 1.47 11.15
CA GLY A 10 -0.27 1.49 9.94
C GLY A 10 0.32 0.63 8.82
N LEU A 11 -0.25 0.78 7.62
CA LEU A 11 0.16 0.04 6.43
C LEU A 11 1.31 0.75 5.73
N HIS A 12 2.45 0.06 5.62
CA HIS A 12 3.60 0.52 4.85
C HIS A 12 3.65 -0.22 3.51
N ILE A 13 3.86 0.52 2.42
CA ILE A 13 4.10 -0.06 1.11
C ILE A 13 5.59 -0.42 1.04
N GLU A 14 5.91 -1.70 1.14
CA GLU A 14 7.28 -2.20 0.97
C GLU A 14 7.63 -2.33 -0.51
N GLU A 15 6.71 -2.87 -1.32
CA GLU A 15 6.99 -3.09 -2.73
C GLU A 15 5.72 -2.90 -3.58
N LEU A 16 5.87 -2.16 -4.67
CA LEU A 16 4.83 -1.95 -5.66
C LEU A 16 5.03 -2.90 -6.83
N ALA A 17 3.97 -3.59 -7.22
CA ALA A 17 3.99 -4.38 -8.44
C ALA A 17 4.27 -3.48 -9.66
N PRO A 18 4.95 -3.97 -10.72
CA PRO A 18 5.27 -3.16 -11.89
C PRO A 18 4.02 -2.55 -12.51
N GLY A 19 4.01 -1.23 -12.66
CA GLY A 19 2.87 -0.48 -13.20
C GLY A 19 1.77 -0.15 -12.20
N VAL A 20 1.93 -0.47 -10.91
CA VAL A 20 1.01 -0.06 -9.85
C VAL A 20 1.55 1.18 -9.16
N THR A 21 0.75 2.23 -9.10
CA THR A 21 1.12 3.48 -8.43
C THR A 21 0.65 3.49 -6.97
N ARG A 22 1.21 4.41 -6.18
CA ARG A 22 0.74 4.65 -4.81
C ARG A 22 -0.75 5.05 -4.78
N GLU A 23 -1.21 5.77 -5.79
CA GLU A 23 -2.60 6.18 -5.93
C GLU A 23 -3.52 4.99 -6.20
N ASP A 24 -3.11 4.04 -7.04
CA ASP A 24 -3.83 2.78 -7.25
C ASP A 24 -3.91 1.97 -5.95
N MET A 25 -2.84 1.97 -5.14
CA MET A 25 -2.85 1.30 -3.85
C MET A 25 -3.81 1.96 -2.86
N ILE A 26 -3.85 3.29 -2.79
CA ILE A 26 -4.79 4.04 -1.96
C ILE A 26 -6.23 3.85 -2.45
N ALA A 27 -6.45 3.84 -3.76
CA ALA A 27 -7.78 3.61 -4.33
C ALA A 27 -8.28 2.17 -4.09
N ALA A 28 -7.36 1.20 -4.04
CA ALA A 28 -7.69 -0.20 -3.80
C ALA A 28 -7.78 -0.59 -2.31
N THR A 29 -7.46 0.31 -1.37
CA THR A 29 -7.51 0.03 0.07
C THR A 29 -8.18 1.16 0.84
N GLU A 30 -9.19 0.82 1.64
CA GLU A 30 -9.90 1.78 2.51
C GLU A 30 -9.11 2.13 3.79
N ALA A 31 -7.95 1.52 3.99
CA ALA A 31 -7.11 1.74 5.15
C ALA A 31 -6.06 2.82 4.90
N THR A 32 -5.79 3.66 5.91
CA THR A 32 -4.80 4.74 5.78
C THR A 32 -3.39 4.16 5.66
N ILE A 33 -2.80 4.31 4.48
CA ILE A 33 -1.38 4.02 4.21
C ILE A 33 -0.55 5.20 4.72
N VAL A 34 0.31 4.96 5.71
CA VAL A 34 1.19 5.98 6.33
C VAL A 34 2.62 5.90 5.81
#